data_AF-A0A960VBU9-F1
#
_entry.id   AF-A0A960VBU9-F1
#
_cell.length_a   1.000
_cell.length_b   1.000
_cell.length_c   1.000
_cell.angle_alpha   90.00
_cell.angle_beta   90.00
_cell.angle_gamma   90.00
#
_symmetry.space_group_name_H-M   'P 1'
#
loop_
_entity.id
_entity.type
_entity.pdbx_description
1 polymer ?
#
loop_
_entity_poly.entity_id
_entity_poly.type
_entity_poly.pdbx_seq_one_letter_code
_entity_poly.pdbx_strand_id
1 'polypeptide(L)'
;LVFSTLHTNDAASAVTRLVDMGIESYLITSTVLGFLAQRLVRVICKNCKKPYKPSDKELESLEMKREDLVDGVLHRGEGCSACMGTGYKGRMGIYELLVMNNEIKKVILQGSDANKISEIALATGMQTIKDYGKMKVIEGFTTPDEILRVAS
;
A
#
# COMPACT_ATOMS: atom_id res chain seq x y z
N LEU A 1 -10.10 -8.96 22.56
CA LEU A 1 -9.50 -8.36 21.35
C LEU A 1 -10.62 -8.10 20.36
N VAL A 2 -10.69 -6.92 19.74
CA VAL A 2 -11.78 -6.52 18.83
C VAL A 2 -11.19 -6.19 17.47
N PHE A 3 -11.79 -6.72 16.41
CA PHE A 3 -11.50 -6.36 15.02
C PHE A 3 -12.76 -5.76 14.41
N SER A 4 -12.58 -4.69 13.62
CA SER A 4 -13.67 -4.03 12.91
C SER A 4 -13.16 -3.51 11.57
N THR A 5 -14.07 -3.08 10.72
CA THR A 5 -13.77 -2.56 9.39
C THR A 5 -14.33 -1.16 9.22
N LEU A 6 -13.57 -0.29 8.55
CA LEU A 6 -13.99 1.04 8.18
C LEU A 6 -13.58 1.32 6.73
N HIS A 7 -14.39 2.10 6.02
CA HIS A 7 -14.08 2.48 4.64
C HIS A 7 -13.30 3.79 4.64
N THR A 8 -11.98 3.68 4.46
CA THR A 8 -11.06 4.81 4.28
C THR A 8 -10.05 4.50 3.18
N ASN A 9 -9.36 5.53 2.69
CA ASN A 9 -8.38 5.40 1.60
C ASN A 9 -7.02 4.88 2.05
N ASP A 10 -6.68 5.14 3.31
CA ASP A 10 -5.39 4.88 3.97
C ASP A 10 -5.61 4.67 5.48
N ALA A 11 -4.54 4.29 6.19
CA ALA A 11 -4.59 3.92 7.60
C ALA A 11 -4.75 5.16 8.51
N ALA A 12 -4.15 6.30 8.17
CA ALA A 12 -4.21 7.52 8.97
C ALA A 12 -5.61 8.15 8.93
N SER A 13 -6.27 8.15 7.77
CA SER A 13 -7.64 8.62 7.57
C SER A 13 -8.67 7.85 8.40
N ALA A 14 -8.36 6.62 8.84
CA ALA A 14 -9.24 5.88 9.74
C ALA A 14 -9.32 6.53 11.13
N VAL A 15 -8.25 7.20 11.59
CA VAL A 15 -8.26 7.97 12.83
C VAL A 15 -9.23 9.14 12.73
N THR A 16 -9.05 9.99 11.71
CA THR A 16 -9.89 11.18 11.52
C THR A 16 -11.34 10.79 11.26
N ARG A 17 -11.59 9.69 10.55
CA ARG A 17 -12.95 9.18 10.34
C ARG A 17 -13.65 8.78 11.64
N LEU A 18 -12.94 8.20 12.62
CA LEU A 18 -13.51 7.93 13.94
C LEU A 18 -13.84 9.22 14.70
N VAL A 19 -12.99 10.24 14.59
CA VAL A 19 -13.24 11.56 15.17
C VAL A 19 -14.48 12.21 14.53
N ASP A 20 -14.61 12.16 13.20
CA ASP A 20 -15.78 12.66 12.47
C ASP A 20 -17.08 11.95 12.86
N MET A 21 -16.98 10.70 13.33
CA MET A 21 -18.10 9.90 13.85
C MET A 21 -18.43 10.21 15.32
N GLY A 22 -17.73 11.16 15.95
CA GLY A 22 -17.95 11.59 17.33
C GLY A 22 -17.18 10.79 18.38
N ILE A 23 -16.17 10.00 17.99
CA ILE A 23 -15.31 9.32 18.95
C ILE A 23 -14.21 10.27 19.41
N GLU A 24 -14.13 10.46 20.73
CA GLU A 24 -13.11 11.28 21.37
C GLU A 24 -11.69 10.72 21.16
N SER A 25 -10.72 11.58 20.84
CA SER A 25 -9.33 11.19 20.57
C SER A 25 -8.67 10.37 21.69
N TYR A 26 -9.02 10.63 22.95
CA TYR A 26 -8.49 9.87 24.08
C TYR A 26 -8.98 8.41 24.09
N LEU A 27 -10.20 8.14 23.61
CA LEU A 27 -10.72 6.77 23.47
C LEU A 27 -10.00 6.05 22.34
N ILE A 28 -9.76 6.72 21.22
CA ILE A 28 -9.03 6.15 20.08
C ILE A 28 -7.63 5.73 20.53
N THR A 29 -6.90 6.61 21.20
CA THR A 29 -5.51 6.37 21.61
C THR A 29 -5.35 5.37 22.76
N SER A 30 -6.40 5.16 23.56
CA SER A 30 -6.40 4.20 24.67
C SER A 30 -6.90 2.80 24.27
N THR A 31 -7.72 2.68 23.23
CA THR A 31 -8.37 1.41 22.86
C THR A 31 -7.86 0.80 21.55
N VAL A 32 -7.44 1.61 20.59
CA VAL A 32 -7.02 1.13 19.28
C VAL A 32 -5.53 0.78 19.28
N LEU A 33 -5.20 -0.44 18.85
CA LEU A 33 -3.82 -0.92 18.74
C LEU A 33 -3.16 -0.51 17.41
N GLY A 34 -3.95 -0.34 16.35
CA GLY A 34 -3.46 0.08 15.05
C GLY A 34 -4.55 0.05 13.99
N PHE A 35 -4.22 0.58 12.82
CA PHE A 35 -5.08 0.65 11.64
C PHE A 35 -4.37 -0.01 10.45
N LEU A 36 -5.05 -0.94 9.79
CA LEU A 36 -4.55 -1.60 8.59
C LEU A 36 -5.38 -1.15 7.40
N ALA A 37 -4.75 -0.46 6.46
CA ALA A 37 -5.30 -0.23 5.13
C ALA A 37 -4.83 -1.32 4.17
N GLN A 38 -5.70 -1.76 3.28
CA GLN A 38 -5.41 -2.81 2.32
C GLN A 38 -6.00 -2.50 0.94
N ARG A 39 -5.29 -2.90 -0.11
CA ARG A 39 -5.81 -2.96 -1.48
C ARG A 39 -5.43 -4.29 -2.12
N LEU A 40 -6.19 -4.70 -3.14
CA LEU A 40 -5.92 -5.93 -3.88
C LEU A 40 -5.38 -5.62 -5.26
N VAL A 41 -4.24 -6.21 -5.59
CA VAL A 41 -3.62 -6.15 -6.92
C VAL A 41 -3.67 -7.50 -7.59
N ARG A 42 -3.74 -7.50 -8.91
CA ARG A 42 -3.67 -8.73 -9.71
C ARG A 42 -2.23 -9.26 -9.74
N VAL A 43 -2.07 -10.57 -9.63
CA VAL A 43 -0.75 -11.22 -9.65
C VAL A 43 -0.39 -11.61 -11.08
N ILE A 44 0.86 -11.40 -11.50
CA ILE A 44 1.36 -11.81 -12.81
C ILE A 44 1.19 -13.33 -12.97
N CYS A 45 0.66 -13.74 -14.12
CA CYS A 45 0.47 -15.16 -14.41
C CYS A 45 1.83 -15.89 -14.47
N LYS A 46 2.02 -16.90 -13.62
CA LYS A 46 3.25 -17.69 -13.55
C LYS A 46 3.59 -18.41 -14.87
N ASN A 47 2.61 -18.72 -15.72
CA ASN A 47 2.82 -19.48 -16.95
C ASN A 47 3.34 -18.61 -18.11
N CYS A 48 3.03 -17.31 -18.12
CA CYS A 48 3.45 -16.39 -19.18
C CYS A 48 4.22 -15.16 -18.64
N LYS A 49 4.77 -15.27 -17.42
CA LYS A 49 5.64 -14.25 -16.82
C LYS A 49 6.92 -14.15 -17.65
N LYS A 50 7.27 -12.94 -18.08
CA LYS A 50 8.50 -12.63 -18.82
C LYS A 50 9.19 -11.41 -18.23
N PRO A 51 10.53 -11.41 -18.16
CA PRO A 51 11.29 -10.22 -17.82
C PRO A 51 11.26 -9.23 -19.00
N TYR A 52 11.28 -7.93 -18.70
CA TYR A 52 11.45 -6.86 -19.67
C TYR A 52 12.24 -5.72 -19.05
N LYS A 53 12.87 -4.90 -19.90
CA LYS A 53 13.54 -3.67 -19.47
C LYS A 53 12.50 -2.54 -19.46
N PRO A 54 12.15 -1.96 -18.31
CA PRO A 54 11.21 -0.85 -18.26
C PRO A 54 11.81 0.41 -18.87
N SER A 55 10.92 1.29 -19.33
CA SER A 55 11.30 2.63 -19.77
C SER A 55 11.49 3.56 -18.57
N ASP A 56 12.25 4.66 -18.73
CA ASP A 56 12.43 5.63 -17.63
C ASP A 56 11.10 6.26 -17.21
N LYS A 57 10.21 6.55 -18.16
CA LYS A 57 8.85 7.06 -17.87
C LYS A 57 8.02 6.12 -16.99
N GLU A 58 8.17 4.82 -17.23
CA GLU A 58 7.46 3.80 -16.45
C GLU A 58 8.00 3.74 -15.02
N LEU A 59 9.31 3.86 -14.84
CA LEU A 59 9.93 3.93 -13.52
C LEU A 59 9.54 5.22 -12.79
N GLU A 60 9.58 6.37 -13.48
CA GLU A 60 9.16 7.67 -12.95
C GLU A 60 7.71 7.67 -12.47
N SER A 61 6.81 6.98 -13.17
CA SER A 61 5.39 6.89 -12.78
C SER A 61 5.17 6.28 -11.40
N LEU A 62 6.09 5.40 -10.96
CA LEU A 62 6.11 4.82 -9.63
C LEU A 62 7.19 5.41 -8.72
N GLU A 63 7.84 6.51 -9.10
CA GLU A 63 8.98 7.09 -8.36
C GLU A 63 10.06 6.02 -8.05
N MET A 64 10.28 5.11 -9.00
CA MET A 64 11.34 4.12 -8.95
C MET A 64 12.52 4.58 -9.80
N LYS A 65 13.70 4.06 -9.48
CA LYS A 65 14.92 4.26 -10.27
C LYS A 65 15.44 2.92 -10.79
N ARG A 66 16.34 2.96 -11.77
CA ARG A 66 16.91 1.74 -12.35
C ARG A 66 17.73 0.96 -11.33
N GLU A 67 18.31 1.65 -10.36
CA GLU A 67 19.11 1.06 -9.28
C GLU A 67 18.26 0.24 -8.30
N ASP A 68 16.95 0.51 -8.24
CA ASP A 68 16.01 -0.26 -7.39
C ASP A 68 15.70 -1.64 -8.00
N LEU A 69 16.03 -1.88 -9.27
CA LEU A 69 15.69 -3.10 -10.00
C LEU A 69 16.75 -4.18 -9.83
N VAL A 70 16.30 -5.42 -9.62
CA VAL A 70 17.16 -6.60 -9.73
C VAL A 70 17.43 -6.88 -11.21
N ASP A 71 18.72 -6.97 -11.58
CA ASP A 71 19.19 -7.19 -12.96
C ASP A 71 18.68 -6.16 -13.99
N GLY A 72 18.18 -5.01 -13.54
CA GLY A 72 17.64 -3.96 -14.41
C GLY A 72 16.35 -4.35 -15.13
N VAL A 73 15.59 -5.32 -14.62
CA VAL A 73 14.37 -5.83 -15.24
C VAL A 73 13.15 -5.76 -14.32
N LEU A 74 11.98 -5.65 -14.94
CA LEU A 74 10.68 -5.90 -14.32
C LEU A 74 10.01 -7.09 -15.01
N HIS A 75 8.87 -7.52 -14.47
CA HIS A 75 8.14 -8.66 -15.00
C HIS A 75 6.74 -8.28 -15.44
N ARG A 76 6.27 -8.90 -16.51
CA ARG A 76 4.88 -8.79 -16.99
C ARG A 76 4.39 -10.12 -17.53
N GLY A 77 3.09 -10.30 -17.62
CA GLY A 77 2.48 -11.46 -18.26
C GLY A 77 2.13 -11.16 -19.72
N GLU A 78 2.57 -12.00 -20.66
CA GLU A 78 2.25 -11.82 -22.10
C GLU A 78 0.83 -12.27 -22.48
N GLY A 79 0.13 -12.94 -21.56
CA GLY A 79 -1.15 -13.59 -21.83
C GLY A 79 -1.00 -15.03 -22.34
N CYS A 80 -1.80 -15.94 -21.81
CA CYS A 80 -1.84 -17.34 -22.24
C CYS A 80 -3.21 -17.95 -21.89
N SER A 81 -3.45 -19.19 -22.31
CA SER A 81 -4.68 -19.92 -22.00
C SER A 81 -4.96 -20.01 -20.50
N ALA A 82 -3.93 -20.21 -19.67
CA ALA A 82 -4.07 -20.37 -18.22
C ALA A 82 -4.54 -19.11 -17.48
N CYS A 83 -4.36 -17.92 -18.08
CA CYS A 83 -4.85 -16.64 -17.57
C CYS A 83 -5.89 -15.98 -18.50
N MET A 84 -6.42 -16.74 -19.46
CA MET A 84 -7.40 -16.26 -20.45
C MET A 84 -6.91 -15.00 -21.20
N GLY A 85 -5.63 -14.96 -21.55
CA GLY A 85 -5.02 -13.85 -22.28
C GLY A 85 -4.76 -12.57 -21.48
N THR A 86 -5.13 -12.51 -20.19
CA THR A 86 -5.03 -11.26 -19.41
C THR A 86 -3.62 -10.90 -18.95
N GLY A 87 -2.71 -11.88 -18.88
CA GLY A 87 -1.40 -11.72 -18.27
C GLY A 87 -1.40 -11.82 -16.74
N TYR A 88 -2.58 -11.93 -16.10
CA TYR A 88 -2.72 -12.00 -14.63
C TYR A 88 -3.48 -13.24 -14.17
N LYS A 89 -3.13 -13.80 -13.01
CA LYS A 89 -3.86 -14.92 -12.40
C LYS A 89 -3.80 -14.84 -10.88
N GLY A 90 -4.97 -14.66 -10.26
CA GLY A 90 -5.09 -14.48 -8.81
C GLY A 90 -4.88 -13.03 -8.38
N ARG A 91 -4.97 -12.80 -7.07
CA ARG A 91 -4.80 -11.50 -6.43
C ARG A 91 -3.96 -11.63 -5.18
N MET A 92 -3.29 -10.56 -4.80
CA MET A 92 -2.59 -10.44 -3.53
C MET A 92 -2.93 -9.12 -2.85
N GLY A 93 -2.79 -9.08 -1.53
CA GLY A 93 -2.93 -7.85 -0.76
C GLY A 93 -1.65 -7.03 -0.76
N ILE A 94 -1.82 -5.72 -0.86
CA ILE A 94 -0.84 -4.72 -0.48
C ILE A 94 -1.38 -3.94 0.73
N TYR A 95 -0.51 -3.66 1.69
CA TYR A 95 -0.88 -3.26 3.03
C TYR A 95 -0.13 -2.00 3.45
N GLU A 96 -0.79 -1.23 4.29
CA GLU A 96 -0.21 -0.13 5.06
C GLU A 96 -0.71 -0.28 6.49
N LEU A 97 0.22 -0.40 7.43
CA LEU A 97 -0.08 -0.67 8.83
C LEU A 97 0.42 0.47 9.71
N LEU A 98 -0.51 1.24 10.24
CA LEU A 98 -0.25 2.26 11.24
C LEU A 98 -0.39 1.63 12.62
N VAL A 99 0.74 1.48 13.32
CA VAL A 99 0.78 0.94 14.70
C VAL A 99 0.71 2.09 15.70
N MET A 100 -0.14 1.95 16.73
CA MET A 100 -0.38 3.00 17.71
C MET A 100 0.77 3.12 18.74
N ASN A 101 1.80 3.89 18.39
CA ASN A 101 2.93 4.22 19.28
C ASN A 101 2.70 5.55 20.04
N ASN A 102 3.62 5.92 20.93
CA ASN A 102 3.49 7.12 21.76
C ASN A 102 3.49 8.44 20.94
N GLU A 103 4.23 8.50 19.84
CA GLU A 103 4.30 9.68 18.98
C GLU A 103 2.99 9.90 18.22
N ILE A 104 2.45 8.82 17.65
CA ILE A 104 1.13 8.81 17.00
C ILE A 104 0.04 9.21 18.00
N LYS A 105 0.01 8.61 19.18
CA LYS A 105 -0.99 8.94 20.21
C LYS A 105 -0.96 10.43 20.56
N LYS A 106 0.23 11.02 20.71
CA LYS A 106 0.40 12.44 21.01
C LYS A 106 -0.20 13.33 19.92
N VAL A 107 0.06 13.01 18.66
CA VAL A 107 -0.41 13.78 17.49
C VAL A 107 -1.93 13.69 17.34
N ILE A 108 -2.53 12.53 17.62
CA ILE A 108 -3.99 12.33 17.62
C ILE A 108 -4.67 13.14 18.73
N LEU A 109 -4.08 13.17 19.93
CA LEU A 109 -4.61 13.96 21.06
C LEU A 109 -4.55 15.47 20.80
N GLN A 110 -3.65 15.93 19.94
CA GLN A 110 -3.56 17.33 19.51
C GLN A 110 -4.61 17.70 18.46
N GLY A 111 -5.44 16.75 17.99
CA GLY A 111 -6.44 16.99 16.95
C GLY A 111 -5.83 17.21 15.56
N SER A 112 -4.68 16.60 15.29
CA SER A 112 -3.99 16.74 14.00
C SER A 112 -4.73 16.04 12.87
N ASP A 113 -4.52 16.49 11.64
CA ASP A 113 -5.09 15.87 10.45
C ASP A 113 -4.39 14.55 10.06
N ALA A 114 -5.00 13.83 9.11
CA ALA A 114 -4.49 12.56 8.61
C ALA A 114 -3.10 12.67 7.97
N ASN A 115 -2.79 13.81 7.34
CA ASN A 115 -1.48 14.04 6.71
C ASN A 115 -0.37 14.07 7.77
N LYS A 116 -0.59 14.81 8.87
CA LYS A 116 0.39 14.90 9.94
C LYS A 116 0.56 13.58 10.68
N ILE A 117 -0.53 12.84 10.88
CA ILE A 117 -0.49 11.48 11.43
C ILE A 117 0.34 10.56 10.52
N SER A 118 0.11 10.60 9.21
CA SER A 118 0.82 9.79 8.23
C SER A 118 2.33 10.11 8.19
N GLU A 119 2.70 11.40 8.21
CA GLU A 119 4.11 11.84 8.26
C GLU A 119 4.87 11.20 9.42
N ILE A 120 4.28 11.22 10.62
CA ILE A 120 4.88 10.63 11.82
C ILE A 120 4.87 9.10 11.75
N ALA A 121 3.83 8.49 11.18
CA ALA A 121 3.78 7.05 10.99
C ALA A 121 4.90 6.57 10.06
N LEU A 122 5.15 7.28 8.95
CA LEU A 122 6.24 6.98 8.03
C LEU A 122 7.60 7.16 8.70
N ALA A 123 7.79 8.24 9.47
CA ALA A 123 9.01 8.47 10.24
C ALA A 123 9.28 7.38 11.29
N THR A 124 8.22 6.70 11.77
CA THR A 124 8.30 5.62 12.75
C THR A 124 8.24 4.22 12.13
N GLY A 125 8.41 4.11 10.81
CA GLY A 125 8.61 2.85 10.10
C GLY A 125 7.36 2.25 9.44
N MET A 126 6.25 2.99 9.36
CA MET A 126 5.14 2.61 8.50
C MET A 126 5.59 2.63 7.04
N GLN A 127 5.13 1.65 6.28
CA GLN A 127 5.29 1.63 4.83
C GLN A 127 3.95 1.96 4.16
N THR A 128 3.97 2.83 3.15
CA THR A 128 2.76 3.15 2.39
C THR A 128 2.30 1.97 1.55
N ILE A 129 1.02 1.96 1.17
CA ILE A 129 0.47 1.00 0.20
C ILE A 129 1.27 1.04 -1.12
N LYS A 130 1.64 2.24 -1.57
CA LYS A 130 2.40 2.44 -2.82
C LYS A 130 3.79 1.83 -2.71
N ASP A 131 4.52 2.08 -1.63
CA ASP A 131 5.90 1.58 -1.45
C ASP A 131 5.92 0.07 -1.27
N TYR A 132 4.97 -0.51 -0.53
CA TYR A 132 4.83 -1.96 -0.47
C TYR A 132 4.49 -2.54 -1.85
N GLY A 133 3.65 -1.83 -2.63
CA GLY A 133 3.39 -2.14 -4.03
C GLY A 133 4.64 -2.15 -4.91
N LYS A 134 5.50 -1.12 -4.81
CA LYS A 134 6.79 -1.04 -5.53
C LYS A 134 7.67 -2.25 -5.23
N MET A 135 7.77 -2.66 -3.96
CA MET A 135 8.49 -3.88 -3.59
C MET A 135 7.93 -5.11 -4.30
N LYS A 136 6.61 -5.27 -4.38
CA LYS A 136 5.97 -6.40 -5.07
C LYS A 136 6.13 -6.36 -6.58
N VAL A 137 6.33 -5.18 -7.17
CA VAL A 137 6.69 -5.02 -8.58
C VAL A 137 8.13 -5.50 -8.81
N ILE A 138 9.09 -5.08 -7.98
CA ILE A 138 10.50 -5.49 -8.07
C ILE A 138 10.64 -7.01 -7.88
N GLU A 139 9.94 -7.59 -6.92
CA GLU A 139 9.86 -9.04 -6.70
C GLU A 139 9.16 -9.79 -7.86
N GLY A 140 8.51 -9.07 -8.78
CA GLY A 140 7.83 -9.60 -9.95
C GLY A 140 6.52 -10.33 -9.63
N PHE A 141 5.83 -9.96 -8.55
CA PHE A 141 4.50 -10.47 -8.24
C PHE A 141 3.40 -9.73 -8.98
N THR A 142 3.54 -8.42 -9.17
CA THR A 142 2.58 -7.54 -9.86
C THR A 142 3.31 -6.61 -10.82
N THR A 143 2.57 -5.79 -11.57
CA THR A 143 3.09 -4.83 -12.56
C THR A 143 2.97 -3.40 -12.07
N PRO A 144 3.75 -2.46 -12.64
CA PRO A 144 3.59 -1.04 -12.38
C PRO A 144 2.16 -0.54 -12.58
N ASP A 145 1.54 -0.94 -13.70
CA ASP A 145 0.16 -0.58 -14.05
C ASP A 145 -0.85 -0.97 -12.97
N GLU A 146 -0.66 -2.13 -12.34
CA GLU A 146 -1.55 -2.56 -11.26
C GLU A 146 -1.42 -1.69 -10.02
N ILE A 147 -0.21 -1.24 -9.68
CA ILE A 147 0.00 -0.34 -8.54
C ILE A 147 -0.63 1.01 -8.83
N LEU A 148 -0.41 1.58 -10.02
CA LEU A 148 -1.00 2.87 -10.40
C LEU A 148 -2.53 2.83 -10.42
N ARG A 149 -3.12 1.72 -10.87
CA ARG A 149 -4.58 1.53 -10.88
C ARG A 149 -5.18 1.55 -9.49
N VAL A 150 -4.46 1.01 -8.49
CA VAL A 150 -5.01 0.83 -7.15
C VAL A 150 -4.39 1.73 -6.11
N ALA A 151 -3.32 2.47 -6.34
CA ALA A 151 -2.62 3.25 -5.29
C ALA A 151 -2.29 4.68 -5.74
N SER A 152 -3.12 5.22 -6.64
CA SER A 152 -3.17 6.64 -7.01
C SER A 152 -3.84 7.49 -5.94
#